data_AF-A0A1E4ESV9-F1
#
_entry.id   AF-A0A1E4ESV9-F1
#
_cell.length_a   1.000
_cell.length_b   1.000
_cell.length_c   1.000
_cell.angle_alpha   90.00
_cell.angle_beta   90.00
_cell.angle_gamma   90.00
#
_symmetry.space_group_name_H-M   'P 1'
#
loop_
_entity.id
_entity.type
_entity.pdbx_description
1 polymer ?
#
loop_
_entity_poly.entity_id
_entity_poly.type
_entity_poly.pdbx_seq_one_letter_code
_entity_poly.pdbx_strand_id
1 'polypeptide(L)'
;MFAAWKQEKTTAGLVAEAQALADKLAGTKPHIVEAHAAAALLWQAMFRDQGQDLHSIATWPKAKAARFAADALARIAVLRKAREYDSSDGLAVWMHSARTVAEPRIAVPVRQIWAHLAAVGPNAASMAEEQIAEAGLAPHGPLRIPKEFDAD
;
A
#
# COMPACT_ATOMS: atom_id res chain seq x y z
N MET A 1 -8.89 -30.87 -10.32
CA MET A 1 -7.41 -30.81 -10.16
C MET A 1 -6.80 -29.59 -10.85
N PHE A 2 -7.09 -29.32 -12.13
CA PHE A 2 -6.53 -28.16 -12.86
C PHE A 2 -6.96 -26.78 -12.31
N ALA A 3 -8.24 -26.61 -11.92
CA ALA A 3 -8.73 -25.35 -11.35
C ALA A 3 -8.06 -24.99 -10.02
N ALA A 4 -7.88 -25.98 -9.13
CA ALA A 4 -7.18 -25.82 -7.86
C ALA A 4 -5.70 -25.46 -8.08
N TRP A 5 -5.02 -26.13 -9.02
CA TRP A 5 -3.64 -25.80 -9.39
C TRP A 5 -3.50 -24.36 -9.93
N LYS A 6 -4.45 -23.91 -10.77
CA LYS A 6 -4.44 -22.54 -11.29
C LYS A 6 -4.63 -21.50 -10.18
N GLN A 7 -5.55 -21.75 -9.25
CA GLN A 7 -5.78 -20.89 -8.09
C GLN A 7 -4.54 -20.83 -7.18
N GLU A 8 -3.89 -21.97 -6.97
CA GLU A 8 -2.68 -22.03 -6.15
C GLU A 8 -1.53 -21.26 -6.80
N LYS A 9 -1.32 -21.41 -8.11
CA LYS A 9 -0.33 -20.64 -8.87
C LYS A 9 -0.58 -19.13 -8.79
N THR A 10 -1.84 -18.71 -8.93
CA THR A 10 -2.22 -17.30 -8.78
C THR A 10 -1.89 -16.80 -7.38
N THR A 11 -2.22 -17.58 -6.35
CA THR A 11 -1.94 -17.18 -4.97
C THR A 11 -0.44 -17.06 -4.70
N ALA A 12 0.34 -18.06 -5.12
CA ALA A 12 1.79 -18.03 -4.98
C ALA A 12 2.40 -16.79 -5.66
N GLY A 13 1.88 -16.41 -6.84
CA GLY A 13 2.27 -15.17 -7.51
C GLY A 13 1.98 -13.91 -6.67
N LEU A 14 0.78 -13.80 -6.09
CA LEU A 14 0.43 -12.65 -5.24
C LEU A 14 1.29 -12.56 -3.98
N VAL A 15 1.60 -13.69 -3.35
CA VAL A 15 2.48 -13.75 -2.18
C VAL A 15 3.90 -13.34 -2.58
N ALA A 16 4.41 -13.86 -3.71
CA ALA A 16 5.75 -13.51 -4.20
C ALA A 16 5.88 -12.03 -4.56
N GLU A 17 4.85 -11.41 -5.17
CA GLU A 17 4.83 -9.98 -5.45
C GLU A 17 4.89 -9.14 -4.17
N ALA A 18 4.12 -9.50 -3.14
CA ALA A 18 4.15 -8.81 -1.85
C ALA A 18 5.51 -8.99 -1.15
N GLN A 19 6.06 -10.22 -1.17
CA GLN A 19 7.38 -10.50 -0.60
C GLN A 19 8.48 -9.71 -1.30
N ALA A 20 8.44 -9.62 -2.64
CA ALA A 20 9.40 -8.82 -3.40
C ALA A 20 9.38 -7.33 -3.01
N LEU A 21 8.22 -6.78 -2.68
CA LEU A 21 8.13 -5.41 -2.16
C LEU A 21 8.68 -5.30 -0.73
N ALA A 22 8.40 -6.27 0.15
CA ALA A 22 8.99 -6.33 1.49
C ALA A 22 10.52 -6.40 1.43
N ASP A 23 11.06 -7.31 0.62
CA ASP A 23 12.50 -7.49 0.42
C ASP A 23 13.16 -6.24 -0.18
N LYS A 24 12.48 -5.58 -1.14
CA LYS A 24 12.93 -4.28 -1.67
C LYS A 24 13.07 -3.26 -0.54
N LEU A 25 12.05 -3.10 0.31
CA LEU A 25 12.08 -2.14 1.41
C LEU A 25 13.20 -2.46 2.41
N ALA A 26 13.42 -3.74 2.73
CA ALA A 26 14.48 -4.18 3.63
C ALA A 26 15.89 -3.84 3.11
N GLY A 27 16.10 -3.91 1.78
CA GLY A 27 17.40 -3.66 1.15
C GLY A 27 17.64 -2.23 0.67
N THR A 28 16.65 -1.34 0.76
CA THR A 28 16.75 0.03 0.22
C THR A 28 17.22 1.03 1.28
N LYS A 29 17.85 2.13 0.83
CA LYS A 29 18.30 3.22 1.71
C LYS A 29 17.13 3.86 2.48
N PRO A 30 17.34 4.32 3.73
CA PRO A 30 16.26 4.87 4.57
C PRO A 30 15.43 5.98 3.93
N HIS A 31 16.06 6.96 3.26
CA HIS A 31 15.34 8.08 2.63
C HIS A 31 14.39 7.67 1.50
N ILE A 32 14.61 6.50 0.86
CA ILE A 32 13.68 5.98 -0.14
C ILE A 32 12.50 5.29 0.56
N VAL A 33 12.74 4.60 1.67
CA VAL A 33 11.66 4.05 2.50
C VAL A 33 10.79 5.19 3.08
N GLU A 34 11.41 6.30 3.47
CA GLU A 34 10.72 7.54 3.84
C GLU A 34 9.85 8.08 2.70
N ALA A 35 10.36 8.13 1.47
CA ALA A 35 9.58 8.54 0.29
C ALA A 35 8.39 7.61 0.02
N HIS A 36 8.56 6.29 0.18
CA HIS A 36 7.46 5.33 0.06
C HIS A 36 6.40 5.53 1.15
N ALA A 37 6.81 5.78 2.39
CA ALA A 37 5.90 6.06 3.49
C ALA A 37 5.14 7.38 3.28
N ALA A 38 5.84 8.42 2.81
CA ALA A 38 5.23 9.70 2.46
C ALA A 38 4.20 9.57 1.32
N ALA A 39 4.54 8.81 0.27
CA ALA A 39 3.61 8.52 -0.81
C ALA A 39 2.40 7.69 -0.34
N ALA A 40 2.60 6.71 0.55
CA ALA A 40 1.50 5.94 1.14
C ALA A 40 0.55 6.85 1.96
N LEU A 41 1.10 7.82 2.69
CA LEU A 41 0.36 8.86 3.38
C LEU A 41 -0.46 9.74 2.43
N LEU A 42 0.17 10.22 1.35
CA LEU A 42 -0.50 11.02 0.32
C LEU A 42 -1.71 10.26 -0.26
N TRP A 43 -1.55 8.97 -0.60
CA TRP A 43 -2.67 8.15 -1.06
C TRP A 43 -3.77 8.02 -0.04
N GLN A 44 -3.43 7.81 1.24
CA GLN A 44 -4.42 7.78 2.31
C GLN A 44 -5.22 9.09 2.38
N ALA A 45 -4.56 10.25 2.27
CA ALA A 45 -5.23 11.54 2.24
C ALA A 45 -6.13 11.70 1.00
N MET A 46 -5.63 11.36 -0.19
CA MET A 46 -6.39 11.44 -1.45
C MET A 46 -7.66 10.57 -1.42
N PHE A 47 -7.56 9.34 -0.92
CA PHE A 47 -8.71 8.45 -0.84
C PHE A 47 -9.68 8.87 0.27
N ARG A 48 -9.17 9.42 1.38
CA ARG A 48 -10.02 9.96 2.45
C ARG A 48 -10.84 11.15 1.98
N ASP A 49 -10.27 12.05 1.19
CA ASP A 49 -10.98 13.17 0.58
C ASP A 49 -12.12 12.69 -0.35
N GLN A 50 -11.92 11.56 -1.01
CA GLN A 50 -12.93 10.85 -1.81
C GLN A 50 -13.93 10.03 -0.97
N GLY A 51 -13.90 10.15 0.36
CA GLY A 51 -14.78 9.42 1.28
C GLY A 51 -14.42 7.95 1.47
N GLN A 52 -13.20 7.53 1.12
CA GLN A 52 -12.71 6.16 1.29
C GLN A 52 -11.65 6.07 2.38
N ASP A 53 -11.98 5.43 3.51
CA ASP A 53 -11.03 5.21 4.61
C ASP A 53 -10.19 3.96 4.39
N LEU A 54 -8.94 4.14 3.94
CA LEU A 54 -8.01 3.02 3.72
C LEU A 54 -7.55 2.33 5.01
N HIS A 55 -7.59 3.00 6.17
CA HIS A 55 -7.27 2.34 7.45
C HIS A 55 -8.27 1.23 7.78
N SER A 56 -9.50 1.33 7.27
CA SER A 56 -10.57 0.34 7.46
C SER A 56 -10.56 -0.82 6.44
N ILE A 57 -9.52 -0.94 5.60
CA ILE A 57 -9.56 -1.82 4.42
C ILE A 57 -9.84 -3.30 4.74
N ALA A 58 -9.34 -3.84 5.86
CA ALA A 58 -9.67 -5.21 6.31
C ALA A 58 -11.18 -5.46 6.49
N THR A 59 -11.94 -4.42 6.80
CA THR A 59 -13.39 -4.52 7.05
C THR A 59 -14.22 -4.35 5.77
N TRP A 60 -13.57 -4.06 4.63
CA TRP A 60 -14.28 -3.86 3.39
C TRP A 60 -14.87 -5.17 2.86
N PRO A 61 -16.00 -5.11 2.13
CA PRO A 61 -16.47 -6.25 1.36
C PRO A 61 -15.40 -6.72 0.36
N LYS A 62 -15.21 -8.05 0.22
CA LYS A 62 -14.21 -8.64 -0.70
C LYS A 62 -14.27 -8.07 -2.11
N ALA A 63 -15.47 -7.86 -2.65
CA ALA A 63 -15.65 -7.29 -3.99
C ALA A 63 -15.14 -5.83 -4.09
N LYS A 64 -15.33 -5.03 -3.03
CA LYS A 64 -14.83 -3.64 -2.97
C LYS A 64 -13.30 -3.63 -2.90
N ALA A 65 -12.71 -4.46 -2.05
CA ALA A 65 -11.26 -4.59 -1.93
C ALA A 65 -10.60 -5.09 -3.23
N ALA A 66 -11.22 -6.09 -3.89
CA ALA A 66 -10.75 -6.59 -5.18
C ALA A 66 -10.80 -5.54 -6.28
N ARG A 67 -11.90 -4.76 -6.36
CA ARG A 67 -12.03 -3.64 -7.30
C ARG A 67 -10.96 -2.57 -7.05
N PHE A 68 -10.80 -2.17 -5.79
CA PHE A 68 -9.75 -1.22 -5.42
C PHE A 68 -8.36 -1.72 -5.83
N ALA A 69 -8.03 -2.99 -5.56
CA ALA A 69 -6.73 -3.56 -5.94
C ALA A 69 -6.51 -3.57 -7.46
N ALA A 70 -7.56 -3.82 -8.25
CA ALA A 70 -7.49 -3.76 -9.71
C ALA A 70 -7.30 -2.34 -10.23
N ASP A 71 -8.07 -1.38 -9.71
CA ASP A 71 -7.99 0.04 -10.07
C ASP A 71 -6.62 0.63 -9.67
N ALA A 72 -6.12 0.27 -8.48
CA ALA A 72 -4.79 0.64 -8.00
C ALA A 72 -3.69 0.06 -8.90
N LEU A 73 -3.78 -1.22 -9.30
CA LEU A 73 -2.80 -1.84 -10.21
C LEU A 73 -2.74 -1.11 -11.56
N ALA A 74 -3.88 -0.76 -12.14
CA ALA A 74 -3.95 0.01 -13.38
C ALA A 74 -3.29 1.39 -13.21
N ARG A 75 -3.58 2.08 -12.09
CA ARG A 75 -2.99 3.38 -11.78
C ARG A 75 -1.48 3.30 -11.56
N ILE A 76 -0.98 2.28 -10.88
CA ILE A 76 0.46 2.03 -10.70
C ILE A 76 1.16 1.91 -12.05
N ALA A 77 0.56 1.19 -13.01
CA ALA A 77 1.14 1.08 -14.35
C ALA A 77 1.24 2.45 -15.06
N VAL A 78 0.23 3.30 -14.91
CA VAL A 78 0.24 4.68 -15.45
C VAL A 78 1.33 5.52 -14.78
N LEU A 79 1.41 5.52 -13.45
CA LEU A 79 2.42 6.26 -12.67
C LEU A 79 3.84 5.83 -13.06
N ARG A 80 4.08 4.53 -13.21
CA ARG A 80 5.39 4.00 -13.64
C ARG A 80 5.75 4.42 -15.07
N LYS A 81 4.77 4.52 -15.97
CA LYS A 81 4.99 5.05 -17.32
C LYS A 81 5.36 6.54 -17.29
N ALA A 82 4.77 7.30 -16.36
CA ALA A 82 5.10 8.70 -16.09
C ALA A 82 6.40 8.87 -15.28
N ARG A 83 7.02 7.78 -14.82
CA ARG A 83 8.21 7.74 -13.94
C ARG A 83 7.97 8.33 -12.54
N GLU A 84 6.72 8.32 -12.08
CA GLU A 84 6.33 8.69 -10.72
C GLU A 84 6.49 7.50 -9.76
N TYR A 85 7.74 7.09 -9.54
CA TYR A 85 8.03 5.83 -8.84
C TYR A 85 7.60 5.85 -7.38
N ASP A 86 7.87 6.91 -6.64
CA ASP A 86 7.51 7.03 -5.21
C ASP A 86 5.99 6.92 -5.02
N SER A 87 5.22 7.68 -5.81
CA SER A 87 3.76 7.61 -5.83
C SER A 87 3.25 6.22 -6.19
N SER A 88 3.86 5.57 -7.19
CA SER A 88 3.49 4.21 -7.59
C SER A 88 3.77 3.17 -6.50
N ASP A 89 4.88 3.30 -5.78
CA ASP A 89 5.29 2.37 -4.74
C ASP A 89 4.49 2.58 -3.45
N GLY A 90 4.15 3.84 -3.10
CA GLY A 90 3.20 4.15 -2.03
C GLY A 90 1.80 3.58 -2.30
N LEU A 91 1.31 3.62 -3.55
CA LEU A 91 0.02 3.01 -3.90
C LEU A 91 0.07 1.48 -3.86
N ALA A 92 1.22 0.88 -4.19
CA ALA A 92 1.41 -0.56 -4.16
C ALA A 92 1.21 -1.13 -2.75
N VAL A 93 1.61 -0.40 -1.71
CA VAL A 93 1.40 -0.82 -0.31
C VAL A 93 -0.10 -0.97 0.01
N TRP A 94 -0.92 0.00 -0.37
CA TRP A 94 -2.37 -0.07 -0.21
C TRP A 94 -3.01 -1.16 -1.08
N MET A 95 -2.53 -1.32 -2.31
CA MET A 95 -3.00 -2.39 -3.21
C MET A 95 -2.77 -3.77 -2.59
N HIS A 96 -1.57 -4.03 -2.04
CA HIS A 96 -1.28 -5.30 -1.38
C HIS A 96 -2.11 -5.49 -0.09
N SER A 97 -2.34 -4.42 0.67
CA SER A 97 -3.25 -4.44 1.82
C SER A 97 -4.67 -4.84 1.42
N ALA A 98 -5.20 -4.31 0.32
CA ALA A 98 -6.52 -4.69 -0.18
C ALA A 98 -6.60 -6.16 -0.61
N ARG A 99 -5.51 -6.71 -1.16
CA ARG A 99 -5.46 -8.11 -1.62
C ARG A 99 -5.56 -9.10 -0.45
N THR A 100 -5.15 -8.74 0.76
CA THR A 100 -5.22 -9.63 1.93
C THR A 100 -6.66 -9.97 2.33
N VAL A 101 -7.61 -9.08 2.02
CA VAL A 101 -9.06 -9.29 2.25
C VAL A 101 -9.58 -10.49 1.46
N ALA A 102 -9.07 -10.70 0.25
CA ALA A 102 -9.45 -11.82 -0.61
C ALA A 102 -8.55 -13.05 -0.39
N GLU A 103 -7.26 -12.84 -0.15
CA GLU A 103 -6.26 -13.89 0.01
C GLU A 103 -5.38 -13.65 1.26
N PRO A 104 -5.78 -14.22 2.41
CA PRO A 104 -5.09 -14.01 3.69
C PRO A 104 -3.63 -14.46 3.71
N ARG A 105 -3.20 -15.37 2.81
CA ARG A 105 -1.80 -15.83 2.74
C ARG A 105 -0.81 -14.70 2.41
N ILE A 106 -1.28 -13.60 1.82
CA ILE A 106 -0.47 -12.41 1.51
C ILE A 106 -0.21 -11.57 2.79
N ALA A 107 -0.94 -11.79 3.88
CA ALA A 107 -0.87 -10.95 5.08
C ALA A 107 0.54 -10.89 5.71
N VAL A 108 1.32 -11.97 5.65
CA VAL A 108 2.66 -12.02 6.23
C VAL A 108 3.62 -11.01 5.57
N PRO A 109 3.85 -11.04 4.25
CA PRO A 109 4.68 -10.03 3.60
C PRO A 109 4.09 -8.61 3.71
N VAL A 110 2.77 -8.46 3.73
CA VAL A 110 2.14 -7.12 3.91
C VAL A 110 2.42 -6.54 5.28
N ARG A 111 2.40 -7.35 6.33
CA ARG A 111 2.82 -6.90 7.67
C ARG A 111 4.28 -6.45 7.69
N GLN A 112 5.17 -7.14 6.97
CA GLN A 112 6.57 -6.74 6.84
C GLN A 112 6.71 -5.39 6.14
N ILE A 113 5.97 -5.18 5.04
CA ILE A 113 5.92 -3.89 4.34
C ILE A 113 5.55 -2.77 5.32
N TRP A 114 4.46 -2.94 6.06
CA TRP A 114 4.02 -1.93 7.04
C TRP A 114 5.00 -1.73 8.18
N ALA A 115 5.66 -2.79 8.67
CA ALA A 115 6.70 -2.67 9.68
C ALA A 115 7.89 -1.84 9.19
N HIS A 116 8.31 -2.01 7.92
CA HIS A 116 9.36 -1.17 7.33
C HIS A 116 8.94 0.30 7.22
N LEU A 117 7.69 0.57 6.81
CA LEU A 117 7.19 1.94 6.74
C LEU A 117 6.99 2.57 8.12
N ALA A 118 6.55 1.81 9.12
CA ALA A 118 6.35 2.32 10.48
C ALA A 118 7.67 2.67 11.17
N ALA A 119 8.76 2.03 10.77
CA ALA A 119 10.09 2.28 11.31
C ALA A 119 10.76 3.56 10.78
N VAL A 120 10.15 4.27 9.83
CA VAL A 120 10.71 5.52 9.29
C VAL A 120 10.58 6.67 10.31
N GLY A 121 11.54 7.58 10.29
CA GLY A 121 11.54 8.76 11.14
C GLY A 121 10.49 9.81 10.73
N PRO A 122 10.43 10.94 11.45
CA PRO A 122 9.44 12.00 11.21
C PRO A 122 9.51 12.63 9.81
N ASN A 123 10.62 12.47 9.09
CA ASN A 123 10.82 12.99 7.74
C ASN A 123 9.71 12.58 6.77
N ALA A 124 9.25 11.33 6.83
CA ALA A 124 8.19 10.85 5.94
C ALA A 124 6.87 11.61 6.16
N ALA A 125 6.56 11.98 7.40
CA ALA A 125 5.38 12.77 7.72
C ALA A 125 5.51 14.20 7.16
N SER A 126 6.66 14.85 7.35
CA SER A 126 6.88 16.20 6.82
C SER A 126 6.86 16.23 5.28
N MET A 127 7.48 15.24 4.62
CA MET A 127 7.40 15.10 3.16
C MET A 127 5.94 14.92 2.68
N ALA A 128 5.14 14.13 3.41
CA ALA A 128 3.74 13.94 3.08
C ALA A 128 2.92 15.21 3.28
N GLU A 129 3.15 15.96 4.37
CA GLU A 129 2.46 17.22 4.66
C GLU A 129 2.64 18.24 3.52
N GLU A 130 3.87 18.39 3.02
CA GLU A 130 4.18 19.24 1.87
C GLU A 130 3.41 18.77 0.62
N GLN A 131 3.46 17.48 0.29
CA GLN A 131 2.76 16.93 -0.88
C GLN A 131 1.23 17.03 -0.77
N ILE A 132 0.68 16.82 0.42
CA ILE A 132 -0.77 16.92 0.69
C ILE A 132 -1.22 18.37 0.52
N ALA A 133 -0.44 19.33 1.03
CA ALA A 133 -0.71 20.75 0.87
C ALA A 133 -0.62 21.20 -0.59
N GLU A 134 0.39 20.75 -1.34
CA GLU A 134 0.54 21.01 -2.78
C GLU A 134 -0.62 20.45 -3.60
N ALA A 135 -1.14 19.28 -3.20
CA ALA A 135 -2.33 18.67 -3.81
C ALA A 135 -3.65 19.37 -3.43
N GLY A 136 -3.61 20.41 -2.58
CA GLY A 136 -4.79 21.15 -2.13
C GLY A 136 -5.71 20.34 -1.21
N LEU A 137 -5.19 19.29 -0.57
CA LEU A 137 -5.94 18.41 0.31
C LEU A 137 -5.97 18.96 1.74
N ALA A 138 -7.00 18.58 2.50
CA ALA A 138 -7.07 18.91 3.92
C ALA A 138 -5.88 18.28 4.67
N PRO A 139 -5.34 18.95 5.71
CA PRO A 139 -4.28 18.40 6.54
C PRO A 139 -4.64 17.00 7.03
N HIS A 140 -3.73 16.06 6.83
CA HIS A 140 -3.91 14.68 7.24
C HIS A 140 -3.04 14.41 8.47
N GLY A 141 -3.58 13.65 9.42
CA GLY A 141 -2.81 13.16 10.57
C GLY A 141 -1.76 12.11 10.17
N PRO A 142 -1.08 11.50 11.15
CA PRO A 142 -0.03 10.52 10.89
C PRO A 142 -0.54 9.30 10.11
N LEU A 143 0.40 8.54 9.54
CA LEU A 143 0.10 7.37 8.72
C LEU A 143 -0.70 6.37 9.54
N ARG A 144 -1.94 6.10 9.12
CA ARG A 144 -2.75 5.06 9.76
C ARG A 144 -2.58 3.77 8.99
N ILE A 145 -1.77 2.86 9.52
CA ILE A 145 -1.60 1.49 9.01
C ILE A 145 -2.99 0.80 9.01
N PRO A 146 -3.34 -0.06 8.05
CA PRO A 146 -4.56 -0.87 8.13
C PRO A 146 -4.70 -1.57 9.48
N LYS A 147 -5.90 -1.57 10.06
CA LYS A 147 -6.17 -2.10 11.42
C LYS A 147 -5.62 -3.50 11.67
N GLU A 148 -5.58 -4.34 10.65
CA GLU A 148 -5.12 -5.73 10.74
C GLU A 148 -3.59 -5.89 10.81
N PHE A 149 -2.84 -4.82 10.51
CA PHE A 149 -1.38 -4.77 10.58
C PHE A 149 -0.87 -3.76 11.60
N ASP A 150 -1.76 -3.05 12.27
CA ASP A 150 -1.43 -2.21 13.42
C ASP A 150 -0.90 -3.11 14.54
N ALA A 151 0.20 -2.73 15.16
CA ALA A 151 0.69 -3.42 16.34
C ALA A 151 -0.08 -2.83 17.53
N ASP A 152 -1.00 -3.60 18.10
CA ASP A 152 -1.63 -3.26 19.39
C ASP A 152 -0.58 -2.95 20.47
#